data_AF-A0A519PJ72-F1
#
_entry.id   AF-A0A519PJ72-F1
#
_cell.length_a   1.000
_cell.length_b   1.000
_cell.length_c   1.000
_cell.angle_alpha   90.00
_cell.angle_beta   90.00
_cell.angle_gamma   90.00
#
_symmetry.space_group_name_H-M   'P 1'
#
loop_
_entity.id
_entity.type
_entity.pdbx_description
1 polymer ?
#
loop_
_entity_poly.entity_id
_entity_poly.type
_entity_poly.pdbx_seq_one_letter_code
_entity_poly.pdbx_strand_id
1 'polypeptide(L)' 'MSEIQKKNAGEAAAAHVEAGMVVGLGTGSTAAWFVKALAARNLSGLRCVPTSEKTADLARELGLTLSTLEDTPRIDL' A
#
# COMPACT_ATOMS: atom_id res chain seq x y z
N MET A 1 19.21 2.44 6.84
CA MET A 1 18.36 1.26 7.12
C MET A 1 18.76 0.14 6.17
N SER A 2 18.98 -1.07 6.69
CA SER A 2 19.21 -2.25 5.86
C SER A 2 17.94 -2.66 5.12
N GLU A 3 18.06 -3.43 4.04
CA GLU A 3 16.88 -3.95 3.33
C GLU A 3 15.98 -4.81 4.23
N ILE A 4 16.56 -5.57 5.16
CA ILE A 4 15.80 -6.34 6.15
C ILE A 4 14.96 -5.42 7.05
N GLN A 5 15.52 -4.31 7.53
CA GLN A 5 14.78 -3.36 8.36
C GLN A 5 13.60 -2.73 7.60
N LYS A 6 13.81 -2.38 6.32
CA LYS A 6 12.75 -1.82 5.47
C LYS A 6 11.66 -2.84 5.20
N LYS A 7 12.03 -4.08 4.93
CA LYS A 7 11.09 -5.20 4.74
C LYS A 7 10.24 -5.41 5.98
N ASN A 8 10.87 -5.57 7.15
CA ASN A 8 10.18 -5.80 8.41
C ASN A 8 9.22 -4.64 8.76
N ALA A 9 9.64 -3.39 8.51
CA ALA A 9 8.78 -2.23 8.73
C ALA A 9 7.56 -2.25 7.78
N GLY A 10 7.76 -2.58 6.51
CA GLY A 10 6.67 -2.69 5.53
C GLY A 10 5.69 -3.81 5.88
N GLU A 11 6.17 -4.98 6.27
CA GLU A 11 5.34 -6.12 6.67
C GLU A 11 4.55 -5.84 7.96
N ALA A 12 5.21 -5.22 8.96
CA ALA A 12 4.54 -4.82 10.19
C ALA A 12 3.44 -3.79 9.93
N ALA A 13 3.73 -2.76 9.12
CA ALA A 13 2.72 -1.77 8.75
C ALA A 13 1.54 -2.41 7.99
N ALA A 14 1.82 -3.35 7.07
CA ALA A 14 0.78 -4.04 6.31
C ALA A 14 -0.14 -4.86 7.21
N ALA A 15 0.30 -5.33 8.37
CA ALA A 15 -0.53 -6.10 9.30
C ALA A 15 -1.67 -5.27 9.94
N HIS A 16 -1.56 -3.93 9.96
CA HIS A 16 -2.57 -3.04 10.53
C HIS A 16 -3.75 -2.73 9.58
N VAL A 17 -3.64 -3.08 8.30
CA VAL A 17 -4.72 -2.84 7.34
C VAL A 17 -5.83 -3.87 7.52
N GLU A 18 -7.08 -3.48 7.35
CA GLU A 18 -8.23 -4.38 7.39
C GLU A 18 -8.98 -4.39 6.05
N ALA A 19 -9.82 -5.41 5.85
CA ALA A 19 -10.64 -5.49 4.65
C ALA A 19 -11.59 -4.29 4.56
N GLY A 20 -11.79 -3.76 3.35
CA GLY A 20 -12.65 -2.60 3.11
C GLY A 20 -12.02 -1.23 3.38
N MET A 21 -10.79 -1.16 3.92
CA MET A 21 -10.12 0.11 4.18
C MET A 21 -9.68 0.84 2.90
N VAL A 22 -9.54 2.16 3.02
CA VAL A 22 -8.83 3.02 2.07
C VAL A 22 -7.44 3.33 2.63
N VAL A 23 -6.40 2.97 1.88
CA VAL A 23 -5.01 3.09 2.34
C VAL A 23 -4.18 3.98 1.43
N GLY A 24 -3.51 4.96 2.01
CA GLY A 24 -2.52 5.78 1.33
C GLY A 24 -1.23 5.01 1.07
N LEU A 25 -0.71 5.05 -0.16
CA LEU A 25 0.56 4.42 -0.50
C LEU A 25 1.65 5.48 -0.64
N GLY A 26 2.55 5.52 0.35
CA GLY A 26 3.75 6.35 0.35
C GLY A 26 4.73 5.99 -0.77
N THR A 27 5.83 6.74 -0.84
CA THR A 27 6.89 6.54 -1.85
C THR A 27 8.23 6.22 -1.20
N GLY A 28 9.01 5.33 -1.82
CA GLY A 28 10.37 4.97 -1.39
C GLY A 28 10.57 3.47 -1.22
N SER A 29 11.82 3.06 -0.93
CA SER A 29 12.18 1.64 -0.84
C SER A 29 11.48 0.90 0.30
N THR A 30 11.18 1.56 1.42
CA THR A 30 10.38 0.97 2.52
C THR A 30 8.91 0.81 2.14
N ALA A 31 8.32 1.83 1.49
CA ALA A 31 6.94 1.79 1.04
C ALA A 31 6.71 0.68 0.00
N ALA A 32 7.69 0.42 -0.88
CA ALA A 32 7.62 -0.70 -1.82
C ALA A 32 7.48 -2.06 -1.12
N TRP A 33 8.13 -2.25 0.05
CA TRP A 33 7.94 -3.46 0.85
C TRP A 33 6.55 -3.53 1.48
N PHE A 34 6.02 -2.40 1.95
CA PHE A 34 4.63 -2.31 2.43
C PHE A 34 3.63 -2.69 1.33
N VAL A 35 3.75 -2.14 0.12
CA VAL A 35 2.83 -2.45 -1.01
C VAL A 35 2.87 -3.94 -1.35
N LYS A 36 4.07 -4.54 -1.41
CA LYS A 36 4.24 -5.99 -1.63
C LYS A 36 3.58 -6.82 -0.54
N ALA A 37 3.81 -6.47 0.72
CA ALA A 37 3.21 -7.17 1.85
C ALA A 37 1.69 -7.02 1.88
N LEU A 38 1.18 -5.81 1.56
CA LEU A 38 -0.26 -5.53 1.52
C LEU A 38 -0.96 -6.35 0.43
N ALA A 39 -0.39 -6.40 -0.78
CA ALA A 39 -0.92 -7.23 -1.87
C ALA A 39 -0.96 -8.72 -1.50
N ALA A 40 0.08 -9.23 -0.83
CA ALA A 40 0.14 -10.62 -0.39
C ALA A 40 -0.96 -11.00 0.61
N ARG A 41 -1.56 -10.02 1.31
CA ARG A 41 -2.67 -10.27 2.26
C ARG A 41 -4.01 -10.53 1.56
N ASN A 42 -4.15 -10.18 0.28
CA ASN A 42 -5.34 -10.43 -0.53
C ASN A 42 -6.66 -10.03 0.16
N LEU A 43 -6.67 -8.84 0.78
CA LEU A 43 -7.84 -8.32 1.49
C LEU A 43 -8.92 -7.87 0.50
N SER A 44 -10.16 -8.28 0.75
CA SER A 44 -11.31 -7.84 -0.05
C SER A 44 -11.68 -6.38 0.22
N GLY A 45 -12.14 -5.68 -0.81
CA GLY A 45 -12.69 -4.33 -0.69
C GLY A 45 -11.67 -3.22 -0.42
N LEU A 46 -10.38 -3.54 -0.48
CA LEU A 46 -9.30 -2.58 -0.28
C LEU A 46 -9.22 -1.58 -1.46
N ARG A 47 -9.08 -0.29 -1.15
CA ARG A 47 -8.74 0.76 -2.12
C ARG A 47 -7.45 1.46 -1.72
N CYS A 48 -6.58 1.72 -2.69
CA CYS A 48 -5.25 2.28 -2.46
C CYS A 48 -5.08 3.63 -3.16
N VAL A 49 -4.58 4.65 -2.45
CA VAL A 49 -4.34 5.99 -3.00
C VAL A 49 -2.82 6.26 -3.05
N PRO A 50 -2.17 6.17 -4.22
CA PRO A 50 -0.72 6.33 -4.32
C PRO A 50 -0.28 7.80 -4.32
N THR A 51 0.90 8.06 -3.76
CA THR A 51 1.55 9.38 -3.73
C THR A 51 2.55 9.61 -4.88
N SER A 52 2.81 8.58 -5.71
CA SER A 52 3.64 8.69 -6.91
C SER A 52 3.27 7.63 -7.94
N GLU A 53 3.56 7.92 -9.21
CA GLU A 53 3.36 6.96 -10.33
C GLU A 53 4.12 5.66 -10.11
N LYS A 54 5.37 5.73 -9.62
CA LYS A 54 6.16 4.54 -9.33
C LYS A 54 5.49 3.59 -8.33
N THR A 55 4.86 4.16 -7.28
CA THR A 55 4.11 3.36 -6.31
C THR A 55 2.81 2.84 -6.93
N ALA A 56 2.14 3.66 -7.74
CA ALA A 56 0.92 3.27 -8.45
C ALA A 56 1.17 2.09 -9.41
N ASP A 57 2.26 2.13 -10.18
CA ASP A 57 2.68 1.08 -11.10
C ASP A 57 2.89 -0.24 -10.35
N LEU A 58 3.69 -0.21 -9.28
CA LEU A 58 3.92 -1.40 -8.45
C LEU A 58 2.61 -1.97 -7.87
N ALA A 59 1.72 -1.12 -7.38
CA ALA A 59 0.45 -1.56 -6.83
C ALA A 59 -0.46 -2.19 -7.90
N ARG A 60 -0.51 -1.60 -9.11
CA ARG A 60 -1.24 -2.15 -10.26
C ARG A 60 -0.69 -3.51 -10.70
N GLU A 61 0.64 -3.63 -10.80
CA GLU A 61 1.31 -4.89 -11.14
C GLU A 61 0.98 -6.02 -10.14
N LEU A 62 0.77 -5.67 -8.87
CA LEU A 62 0.43 -6.60 -7.81
C LEU A 62 -1.09 -6.84 -7.64
N GLY A 63 -1.93 -6.25 -8.51
CA GLY A 63 -3.37 -6.46 -8.51
C GLY A 63 -4.14 -5.67 -7.43
N LEU A 64 -3.55 -4.64 -6.83
CA LEU A 64 -4.25 -3.76 -5.89
C LEU A 64 -5.18 -2.81 -6.65
N THR A 65 -6.37 -2.58 -6.09
CA THR A 65 -7.32 -1.61 -6.66
C THR A 65 -6.89 -0.19 -6.27
N LEU A 66 -6.62 0.65 -7.28
CA LEU A 66 -6.23 2.04 -7.07
C LEU A 66 -7.43 3.00 -7.10
N SER A 67 -7.27 4.12 -6.39
CA SER A 67 -8.12 5.30 -6.43
C SER A 67 -7.26 6.55 -6.40
N THR A 68 -7.87 7.69 -6.69
CA THR A 68 -7.30 9.02 -6.46
C THR A 68 -7.78 9.59 -5.12
N LEU A 69 -7.14 10.66 -4.64
CA LEU A 69 -7.56 11.37 -3.44
C LEU A 69 -8.86 12.15 -3.70
N GLU A 70 -9.06 12.60 -4.93
CA GLU A 70 -10.25 13.30 -5.40
C GLU A 70 -11.49 12.39 -5.34
N ASP A 71 -11.35 11.13 -5.79
CA ASP A 71 -12.43 10.14 -5.78
C ASP A 71 -12.64 9.51 -4.40
N THR A 72 -11.60 9.50 -3.56
CA THR A 72 -11.64 8.96 -2.20
C THR A 72 -11.03 9.96 -1.20
N PRO A 73 -11.79 10.98 -0.76
CA PRO A 73 -11.28 12.09 0.05
C PRO A 73 -10.96 11.70 1.50
N ARG A 74 -11.38 10.52 1.95
CA ARG A 74 -11.09 9.99 3.28
C ARG A 74 -10.20 8.76 3.16
N ILE A 75 -9.03 8.85 3.78
CA ILE A 75 -8.07 7.77 3.92
C ILE A 75 -8.15 7.25 5.36
N ASP A 76 -8.22 5.93 5.53
CA ASP A 76 -8.28 5.28 6.84
C ASP A 76 -6.87 5.11 7.45
N LEU A 77 -5.87 4.86 6.60
CA LEU A 77 -4.47 4.70 6.97
C LEU A 77 -3.49 5.30 5.95
#